data_AF-A0A7J0FA73-F1
#
_entry.id   AF-A0A7J0FA73-F1
#
_cell.length_a   1.000
_cell.length_b   1.000
_cell.length_c   1.000
_cell.angle_alpha   90.00
_cell.angle_beta   90.00
_cell.angle_gamma   90.00
#
_symmetry.space_group_name_H-M   'P 1'
#
loop_
_entity.id
_entity.type
_entity.pdbx_description
1 polymer ?
#
loop_
_entity_poly.entity_id
_entity_poly.type
_entity_poly.pdbx_seq_one_letter_code
_entity_poly.pdbx_strand_id
1 'polypeptide(L)'
;MAKSESSGDTGRPWQSYHTVYTNAKAGMEGVDKEKVQRIVYEMSKGSKYFENEERKEAYIKQKIENMQDQIAKLTDADISHYQKVADKRILELEATRDLTRIWLHVDMDAFYAAVETLSNPSLNGKPMAVGSMSMISTANYEARRFGVRAAMPGFIARKLCPELIFVPVDFKKYTHYSDLTRKVFQNYDPNFMAASLDEAYLDITNACYERDATGGEIAEELRKSVYEETGLTCSAGVGPNRLLAKVCSDINKPNGQFVLPNDRMAVMAFISSLPIRKIGGIGKVTEHLLRDAFGIATCEEMLQNSGFLCALFSRSSADFFLSVGLGLGRTDAPEVKLRKSISNERTFSATDDEAFLYQKLADLAEMLSVDMKKEGLCGRTLTLKLKTASFEVRTRAVTLQKYIFSSEDILKHASKLLKAELPISLRLIAASMGYWSVCSLLTDQITELWNFKF
;
A
#
# COMPACT_ATOMS: atom_id res chain seq x y z
N MET A 1 -39.57 -30.22 19.75
CA MET A 1 -38.46 -31.09 19.27
C MET A 1 -38.49 -30.98 17.76
N ALA A 2 -37.55 -30.35 17.07
CA ALA A 2 -36.11 -30.55 17.13
C ALA A 2 -35.34 -29.22 17.16
N LYS A 3 -34.25 -29.20 17.94
CA LYS A 3 -33.21 -28.18 17.85
C LYS A 3 -32.42 -28.46 16.57
N SER A 4 -32.29 -27.49 15.68
CA SER A 4 -31.32 -27.53 14.60
C SER A 4 -29.93 -27.34 15.24
N GLU A 5 -29.17 -28.42 15.29
CA GLU A 5 -27.80 -28.43 15.79
C GLU A 5 -26.91 -27.51 14.94
N SER A 6 -26.10 -26.73 15.64
CA SER A 6 -25.08 -25.84 15.11
C SER A 6 -24.12 -26.60 14.19
N SER A 7 -23.91 -26.07 13.00
CA SER A 7 -22.91 -26.51 12.05
C SER A 7 -21.49 -26.43 12.64
N GLY A 8 -20.95 -27.59 12.99
CA GLY A 8 -19.55 -28.00 12.81
C GLY A 8 -18.45 -27.12 13.41
N ASP A 9 -17.96 -27.51 14.59
CA ASP A 9 -16.59 -27.27 15.00
C ASP A 9 -15.65 -28.01 14.02
N THR A 10 -15.22 -27.31 12.96
CA THR A 10 -14.18 -27.83 12.09
C THR A 10 -12.91 -27.89 12.91
N GLY A 11 -12.27 -29.07 13.06
CA GLY A 11 -11.01 -29.27 13.79
C GLY A 11 -9.78 -28.50 13.26
N ARG A 12 -10.00 -27.41 12.50
CA ARG A 12 -9.03 -26.51 11.87
C ARG A 12 -9.47 -25.04 12.03
N PRO A 13 -9.53 -24.50 13.27
CA PRO A 13 -10.04 -23.14 13.53
C PRO A 13 -9.22 -22.00 12.88
N TRP A 14 -8.04 -22.30 12.33
CA TRP A 14 -7.22 -21.34 11.59
C TRP A 14 -7.75 -21.04 10.17
N GLN A 15 -8.64 -21.86 9.61
CA GLN A 15 -9.16 -21.65 8.24
C GLN A 15 -10.03 -20.39 8.11
N SER A 16 -10.74 -20.04 9.19
CA SER A 16 -11.55 -18.81 9.27
C SER A 16 -10.76 -17.58 9.70
N TYR A 17 -9.47 -17.72 10.05
CA TYR A 17 -8.64 -16.60 10.46
C TYR A 17 -8.05 -15.88 9.23
N HIS A 18 -8.85 -15.01 8.62
CA HIS A 18 -8.48 -14.34 7.36
C HIS A 18 -7.53 -13.14 7.52
N THR A 19 -7.09 -12.82 8.74
CA THR A 19 -5.96 -11.90 9.02
C THR A 19 -4.64 -12.35 8.41
N VAL A 20 -4.56 -13.61 7.96
CA VAL A 20 -3.35 -14.18 7.39
C VAL A 20 -2.95 -13.39 6.15
N TYR A 21 -1.73 -12.90 6.23
CA TYR A 21 -1.01 -12.16 5.21
C TYR A 21 -1.19 -12.80 3.82
N THR A 22 -2.04 -12.19 2.98
CA THR A 22 -2.50 -12.76 1.69
C THR A 22 -1.34 -13.16 0.77
N ASN A 23 -1.19 -14.44 0.40
CA ASN A 23 -0.07 -15.02 -0.37
C ASN A 23 0.18 -14.47 -1.80
N ALA A 24 -0.42 -13.34 -2.16
CA ALA A 24 -0.31 -12.76 -3.50
C ALA A 24 1.02 -12.04 -3.79
N LYS A 25 2.11 -12.32 -3.06
CA LYS A 25 3.43 -11.71 -3.29
C LYS A 25 4.31 -12.62 -4.14
N ALA A 26 5.10 -12.01 -5.03
CA ALA A 26 6.07 -12.73 -5.85
C ALA A 26 7.08 -13.52 -4.99
N GLY A 27 7.45 -14.71 -5.45
CA GLY A 27 8.37 -15.62 -4.75
C GLY A 27 7.74 -16.46 -3.63
N MET A 28 6.41 -16.49 -3.54
CA MET A 28 5.66 -17.30 -2.56
C MET A 28 4.85 -18.43 -3.21
N GLU A 29 5.17 -18.78 -4.46
CA GLU A 29 4.60 -19.93 -5.15
C GLU A 29 5.02 -21.23 -4.44
N GLY A 30 4.08 -22.16 -4.26
CA GLY A 30 4.33 -23.44 -3.59
C GLY A 30 4.44 -23.38 -2.06
N VAL A 31 4.28 -22.22 -1.41
CA VAL A 31 4.26 -22.12 0.05
C VAL A 31 3.08 -22.92 0.62
N ASP A 32 3.35 -23.74 1.65
CA ASP A 32 2.33 -24.44 2.42
C ASP A 32 1.46 -23.43 3.20
N LYS A 33 0.34 -23.05 2.56
CA LYS A 33 -0.57 -22.03 3.07
C LYS A 33 -1.19 -22.44 4.39
N GLU A 34 -1.52 -23.72 4.54
CA GLU A 34 -2.18 -24.24 5.74
C GLU A 34 -1.23 -24.19 6.95
N LYS A 35 0.03 -24.61 6.76
CA LYS A 35 1.05 -24.50 7.80
C LYS A 35 1.26 -23.05 8.25
N VAL A 36 1.36 -22.11 7.31
CA VAL A 36 1.54 -20.69 7.62
C VAL A 36 0.33 -20.14 8.39
N GLN A 37 -0.89 -20.42 7.91
CA GLN A 37 -2.12 -19.99 8.56
C GLN A 37 -2.23 -20.53 9.99
N ARG A 38 -1.95 -21.83 10.18
CA ARG A 38 -1.98 -22.48 11.48
C ARG A 38 -0.99 -21.84 12.45
N ILE A 39 0.28 -21.66 12.05
CA ILE A 39 1.30 -21.05 12.92
C ILE A 39 0.93 -19.60 13.27
N VAL A 40 0.49 -18.81 12.29
CA VAL A 40 0.05 -17.43 12.53
C VAL A 40 -1.11 -17.40 13.52
N TYR A 41 -2.11 -18.26 13.35
CA TYR A 41 -3.25 -18.38 14.26
C TYR A 41 -2.81 -18.78 15.67
N GLU A 42 -2.06 -19.87 15.83
CA GLU A 42 -1.61 -20.39 17.11
C GLU A 42 -0.79 -19.36 17.89
N MET A 43 0.08 -18.62 17.20
CA MET A 43 0.91 -17.58 17.81
C MET A 43 0.16 -16.27 18.11
N SER A 44 -1.00 -16.06 17.48
CA SER A 44 -1.79 -14.83 17.67
C SER A 44 -2.93 -15.03 18.66
N LYS A 45 -3.52 -16.23 18.74
CA LYS A 45 -4.71 -16.54 19.54
C LYS A 45 -4.55 -16.10 21.00
N GLY A 46 -5.57 -15.43 21.52
CA GLY A 46 -5.61 -14.93 22.89
C GLY A 46 -4.82 -13.64 23.13
N SER A 47 -4.13 -13.10 22.12
CA SER A 47 -3.50 -11.78 22.22
C SER A 47 -4.51 -10.64 22.03
N LYS A 48 -4.20 -9.46 22.58
CA LYS A 48 -4.98 -8.23 22.32
C LYS A 48 -5.02 -7.83 20.84
N TYR A 49 -4.04 -8.24 20.05
CA TYR A 49 -4.06 -8.04 18.61
C TYR A 49 -5.13 -8.91 17.95
N PHE A 50 -5.17 -10.19 18.32
CA PHE A 50 -6.13 -11.15 17.81
C PHE A 50 -7.57 -10.75 18.11
N GLU A 51 -7.88 -10.40 19.37
CA GLU A 51 -9.20 -9.90 19.78
C GLU A 51 -9.64 -8.66 18.96
N ASN A 52 -8.70 -7.77 18.63
CA ASN A 52 -8.99 -6.59 17.81
C ASN A 52 -9.25 -6.95 16.34
N GLU A 53 -8.52 -7.91 15.80
CA GLU A 53 -8.78 -8.39 14.44
C GLU A 53 -10.11 -9.13 14.33
N GLU A 54 -10.49 -9.93 15.33
CA GLU A 54 -11.83 -10.55 15.38
C GLU A 54 -12.94 -9.49 15.39
N ARG A 55 -12.78 -8.41 16.17
CA ARG A 55 -13.73 -7.28 16.14
C ARG A 55 -13.85 -6.63 14.76
N LYS A 56 -12.72 -6.43 14.06
CA LYS A 56 -12.73 -5.89 12.69
C LYS A 56 -13.38 -6.83 11.70
N GLU A 57 -13.13 -8.13 11.83
CA GLU A 57 -13.73 -9.16 10.98
C GLU A 57 -15.25 -9.23 11.19
N ALA A 58 -15.72 -9.21 12.44
CA ALA A 58 -17.15 -9.11 12.74
C ALA A 58 -17.79 -7.84 12.15
N TYR A 59 -17.10 -6.70 12.22
CA TYR A 59 -17.57 -5.45 11.59
C TYR A 59 -17.68 -5.57 10.06
N ILE A 60 -16.69 -6.19 9.41
CA ILE A 60 -16.72 -6.43 7.97
C ILE A 60 -17.87 -7.37 7.61
N LYS A 61 -18.08 -8.44 8.39
CA LYS A 61 -19.19 -9.38 8.18
C LYS A 61 -20.55 -8.67 8.28
N GLN A 62 -20.75 -7.86 9.32
CA GLN A 62 -21.97 -7.05 9.44
C GLN A 62 -22.17 -6.11 8.24
N LYS A 63 -21.08 -5.52 7.73
CA LYS A 63 -21.15 -4.67 6.54
C LYS A 63 -21.55 -5.46 5.30
N ILE A 64 -21.05 -6.69 5.12
CA ILE A 64 -21.43 -7.58 4.03
C ILE A 64 -22.91 -7.93 4.13
N GLU A 65 -23.39 -8.35 5.30
CA GLU A 65 -24.81 -8.68 5.56
C GLU A 65 -25.70 -7.48 5.24
N ASN A 66 -25.33 -6.28 5.69
CA ASN A 66 -26.09 -5.06 5.39
C ASN A 66 -26.14 -4.75 3.88
N MET A 67 -25.06 -5.02 3.14
CA MET A 67 -25.03 -4.83 1.68
C MET A 67 -25.89 -5.87 0.98
N GLN A 68 -25.87 -7.13 1.42
CA GLN A 68 -26.75 -8.19 0.92
C GLN A 68 -28.23 -7.86 1.16
N ASP A 69 -28.57 -7.34 2.34
CA ASP A 69 -29.92 -6.87 2.66
C ASP A 69 -30.34 -5.69 1.77
N GLN A 70 -29.41 -4.79 1.44
CA GLN A 70 -29.67 -3.69 0.50
C GLN A 70 -29.91 -4.21 -0.92
N ILE A 71 -29.11 -5.18 -1.39
CA ILE A 71 -29.29 -5.83 -2.69
C ILE A 71 -30.66 -6.51 -2.75
N ALA A 72 -31.05 -7.26 -1.72
CA ALA A 72 -32.33 -7.96 -1.66
C ALA A 72 -33.55 -7.03 -1.66
N LYS A 73 -33.37 -5.75 -1.31
CA LYS A 73 -34.44 -4.73 -1.34
C LYS A 73 -34.56 -4.02 -2.68
N LEU A 74 -33.61 -4.18 -3.60
CA LEU A 74 -33.69 -3.58 -4.93
C LEU A 74 -34.79 -4.27 -5.74
N THR A 75 -35.68 -3.48 -6.32
CA THR A 75 -36.69 -3.97 -7.25
C THR A 75 -36.09 -4.15 -8.64
N ASP A 76 -36.76 -4.91 -9.51
CA ASP A 76 -36.35 -5.02 -10.93
C ASP A 76 -36.27 -3.64 -11.62
N ALA A 77 -37.12 -2.69 -11.20
CA ALA A 77 -37.09 -1.32 -11.70
C ALA A 77 -35.82 -0.57 -11.25
N ASP A 78 -35.40 -0.75 -9.99
CA ASP A 78 -34.15 -0.17 -9.47
C ASP A 78 -32.95 -0.78 -10.20
N ILE A 79 -32.91 -2.10 -10.34
CA ILE A 79 -31.83 -2.81 -11.04
C ILE A 79 -31.74 -2.32 -12.48
N SER A 80 -32.86 -2.23 -13.20
CA SER A 80 -32.90 -1.69 -14.56
C SER A 80 -32.44 -0.24 -14.64
N HIS A 81 -32.82 0.60 -13.66
CA HIS A 81 -32.38 1.99 -13.59
C HIS A 81 -30.86 2.09 -13.43
N TYR A 82 -30.30 1.40 -12.43
CA TYR A 82 -28.86 1.46 -12.17
C TYR A 82 -28.04 0.77 -13.25
N GLN A 83 -28.57 -0.26 -13.93
CA GLN A 83 -27.91 -0.83 -15.09
C GLN A 83 -27.78 0.22 -16.21
N LYS A 84 -28.82 1.01 -16.50
CA LYS A 84 -28.73 2.10 -17.48
C LYS A 84 -27.73 3.18 -17.06
N VAL A 85 -27.65 3.49 -15.77
CA VAL A 85 -26.64 4.41 -15.23
C VAL A 85 -25.23 3.85 -15.47
N ALA A 86 -25.03 2.57 -15.17
CA ALA A 86 -23.77 1.88 -15.37
C ALA A 86 -23.38 1.80 -16.85
N ASP A 87 -24.29 1.41 -17.74
CA ASP A 87 -24.04 1.31 -19.19
C ASP A 87 -23.61 2.66 -19.77
N LYS A 88 -24.34 3.73 -19.41
CA LYS A 88 -23.96 5.09 -19.80
C LYS A 88 -22.55 5.42 -19.29
N ARG A 89 -22.26 5.09 -18.04
CA ARG A 89 -20.96 5.41 -17.44
C ARG A 89 -19.82 4.59 -18.05
N ILE A 90 -20.05 3.33 -18.37
CA ILE A 90 -19.12 2.45 -19.07
C ILE A 90 -18.78 3.04 -20.44
N LEU A 91 -19.78 3.51 -21.20
CA LEU A 91 -19.55 4.18 -22.49
C LEU A 91 -18.73 5.46 -22.34
N GLU A 92 -19.04 6.29 -21.33
CA GLU A 92 -18.27 7.51 -21.04
C GLU A 92 -16.81 7.20 -20.67
N LEU A 93 -16.57 6.20 -19.84
CA LEU A 93 -15.22 5.78 -19.43
C LEU A 93 -14.45 5.17 -20.61
N GLU A 94 -15.10 4.30 -21.39
CA GLU A 94 -14.50 3.68 -22.56
C GLU A 94 -14.10 4.73 -23.61
N ALA A 95 -14.89 5.79 -23.76
CA ALA A 95 -14.57 6.90 -24.64
C ALA A 95 -13.31 7.68 -24.21
N THR A 96 -12.86 7.56 -22.96
CA THR A 96 -11.59 8.15 -22.50
C THR A 96 -10.41 7.20 -22.63
N ARG A 97 -10.57 6.03 -23.27
CA ARG A 97 -9.45 5.10 -23.49
C ARG A 97 -8.38 5.75 -24.36
N ASP A 98 -7.18 5.79 -23.81
CA ASP A 98 -5.97 6.23 -24.50
C ASP A 98 -4.97 5.07 -24.54
N LEU A 99 -4.61 4.64 -25.75
CA LEU A 99 -3.62 3.60 -26.02
C LEU A 99 -2.37 4.17 -26.73
N THR A 100 -2.26 5.49 -26.82
CA THR A 100 -1.14 6.16 -27.50
C THR A 100 0.13 6.20 -26.66
N ARG A 101 0.01 5.97 -25.35
CA ARG A 101 1.09 6.10 -24.36
C ARG A 101 1.62 4.73 -23.96
N ILE A 102 2.93 4.61 -23.84
CA ILE A 102 3.61 3.40 -23.38
C ILE A 102 4.14 3.65 -21.97
N TRP A 103 3.46 3.07 -20.98
CA TRP A 103 3.84 3.19 -19.58
C TRP A 103 4.69 2.01 -19.14
N LEU A 104 5.77 2.30 -18.43
CA LEU A 104 6.63 1.34 -17.76
C LEU A 104 6.51 1.52 -16.25
N HIS A 105 6.24 0.44 -15.53
CA HIS A 105 6.40 0.37 -14.08
C HIS A 105 7.62 -0.47 -13.76
N VAL A 106 8.54 0.07 -12.95
CA VAL A 106 9.73 -0.63 -12.47
C VAL A 106 9.64 -0.81 -10.96
N ASP A 107 10.03 -1.97 -10.47
CA ASP A 107 9.94 -2.36 -9.06
C ASP A 107 11.17 -3.23 -8.69
N MET A 108 12.03 -2.72 -7.80
CA MET A 108 13.26 -3.39 -7.39
C MET A 108 12.97 -4.70 -6.64
N ASP A 109 13.72 -5.76 -6.94
CA ASP A 109 13.42 -7.08 -6.40
C ASP A 109 13.88 -7.24 -4.96
N ALA A 110 12.93 -7.39 -4.04
CA ALA A 110 13.19 -7.52 -2.59
C ALA A 110 14.13 -6.43 -2.04
N PHE A 111 13.95 -5.18 -2.52
CA PHE A 111 14.91 -4.09 -2.44
C PHE A 111 15.81 -4.04 -1.20
N TYR A 112 15.27 -3.82 0.00
CA TYR A 112 16.13 -3.69 1.19
C TYR A 112 16.93 -4.96 1.47
N ALA A 113 16.33 -6.13 1.29
CA ALA A 113 17.04 -7.40 1.48
C ALA A 113 18.14 -7.60 0.42
N ALA A 114 17.89 -7.21 -0.83
CA ALA A 114 18.90 -7.25 -1.89
C ALA A 114 20.07 -6.31 -1.61
N VAL A 115 19.79 -5.09 -1.14
CA VAL A 115 20.80 -4.11 -0.71
C VAL A 115 21.66 -4.63 0.45
N GLU A 116 21.05 -5.25 1.46
CA GLU A 116 21.81 -5.84 2.57
C GLU A 116 22.66 -7.03 2.11
N THR A 117 22.13 -7.84 1.19
CA THR A 117 22.83 -8.99 0.61
C THR A 117 24.03 -8.55 -0.23
N LEU A 118 23.87 -7.48 -1.02
CA LEU A 118 24.98 -6.87 -1.77
C LEU A 118 26.07 -6.33 -0.83
N SER A 119 25.68 -5.72 0.28
CA SER A 119 26.62 -5.18 1.28
C SER A 119 27.32 -6.27 2.11
N ASN A 120 26.70 -7.44 2.26
CA ASN A 120 27.22 -8.55 3.03
C ASN A 120 26.99 -9.88 2.28
N PRO A 121 27.97 -10.32 1.46
CA PRO A 121 27.85 -11.54 0.66
C PRO A 121 27.62 -12.83 1.47
N SER A 122 27.87 -12.83 2.79
CA SER A 122 27.58 -13.99 3.64
C SER A 122 26.08 -14.28 3.80
N LEU A 123 25.21 -13.36 3.38
CA LEU A 123 23.75 -13.50 3.34
C LEU A 123 23.25 -14.19 2.07
N ASN A 124 24.08 -14.31 1.01
CA ASN A 124 23.69 -14.94 -0.25
C ASN A 124 23.16 -16.36 -0.03
N GLY A 125 22.00 -16.66 -0.62
CA GLY A 125 21.36 -17.97 -0.54
C GLY A 125 20.80 -18.35 0.83
N LYS A 126 20.84 -17.46 1.84
CA LYS A 126 20.29 -17.71 3.18
C LYS A 126 18.95 -17.00 3.36
N PRO A 127 17.97 -17.59 4.04
CA PRO A 127 16.73 -16.89 4.34
C PRO A 127 16.99 -15.72 5.29
N MET A 128 16.64 -14.51 4.86
CA MET A 128 16.82 -13.30 5.67
C MET A 128 15.66 -12.33 5.53
N ALA A 129 15.50 -11.50 6.56
CA ALA A 129 14.50 -10.45 6.61
C ALA A 129 15.11 -9.15 7.16
N VAL A 130 14.75 -8.03 6.53
CA VAL A 130 15.08 -6.70 7.03
C VAL A 130 13.98 -6.23 7.96
N GLY A 131 14.32 -5.84 9.17
CA GLY A 131 13.38 -5.38 10.19
C GLY A 131 13.79 -5.81 11.58
N SER A 132 12.82 -6.22 12.38
CA SER A 132 13.03 -6.64 13.76
C SER A 132 12.09 -7.78 14.14
N MET A 133 12.25 -8.28 15.37
CA MET A 133 11.28 -9.20 15.97
C MET A 133 9.85 -8.67 16.01
N SER A 134 9.69 -7.36 16.09
CA SER A 134 8.37 -6.73 16.16
C SER A 134 7.71 -6.66 14.79
N MET A 135 8.47 -6.37 13.73
CA MET A 135 7.93 -6.21 12.38
C MET A 135 9.01 -6.35 11.31
N ILE A 136 8.67 -7.05 10.23
CA ILE A 136 9.49 -7.20 9.03
C ILE A 136 9.11 -6.15 7.99
N SER A 137 10.09 -5.41 7.48
CA SER A 137 9.94 -4.48 6.36
C SER A 137 9.92 -5.22 5.02
N THR A 138 10.88 -6.12 4.81
CA THR A 138 10.92 -7.00 3.63
C THR A 138 11.68 -8.29 3.93
N ALA A 139 11.50 -9.29 3.09
CA ALA A 139 12.20 -10.56 3.15
C ALA A 139 12.70 -10.93 1.74
N ASN A 140 13.87 -11.58 1.68
CA ASN A 140 14.40 -12.11 0.43
C ASN A 140 13.57 -13.31 -0.08
N TYR A 141 13.84 -13.72 -1.31
CA TYR A 141 13.08 -14.79 -1.97
C TYR A 141 13.26 -16.15 -1.29
N GLU A 142 14.42 -16.39 -0.69
CA GLU A 142 14.74 -17.58 0.10
C GLU A 142 13.83 -17.68 1.33
N ALA A 143 13.66 -16.60 2.09
CA ALA A 143 12.75 -16.56 3.24
C ALA A 143 11.28 -16.64 2.83
N ARG A 144 10.91 -16.07 1.68
CA ARG A 144 9.53 -16.09 1.15
C ARG A 144 9.01 -17.52 0.89
N ARG A 145 9.89 -18.47 0.55
CA ARG A 145 9.54 -19.90 0.40
C ARG A 145 9.01 -20.55 1.69
N PHE A 146 9.33 -19.97 2.85
CA PHE A 146 8.81 -20.42 4.15
C PHE A 146 7.53 -19.69 4.57
N GLY A 147 7.02 -18.76 3.75
CA GLY A 147 5.90 -17.90 4.12
C GLY A 147 6.30 -16.58 4.77
N VAL A 148 7.60 -16.33 5.00
CA VAL A 148 8.11 -15.09 5.61
C VAL A 148 7.97 -13.92 4.64
N ARG A 149 7.50 -12.76 5.13
CA ARG A 149 7.19 -11.61 4.27
C ARG A 149 7.12 -10.29 5.03
N ALA A 150 7.08 -9.20 4.26
CA ALA A 150 6.77 -7.87 4.76
C ALA A 150 5.44 -7.83 5.53
N ALA A 151 5.40 -6.97 6.55
CA ALA A 151 4.30 -6.75 7.49
C ALA A 151 3.98 -7.92 8.44
N MET A 152 4.82 -8.97 8.46
CA MET A 152 4.75 -10.04 9.45
C MET A 152 5.62 -9.72 10.68
N PRO A 153 5.17 -9.99 11.91
CA PRO A 153 6.02 -9.94 13.09
C PRO A 153 7.18 -10.92 12.98
N GLY A 154 8.38 -10.47 13.31
CA GLY A 154 9.60 -11.29 13.23
C GLY A 154 9.56 -12.53 14.12
N PHE A 155 8.91 -12.47 15.28
CA PHE A 155 8.77 -13.66 16.15
C PHE A 155 7.93 -14.77 15.51
N ILE A 156 6.91 -14.41 14.70
CA ILE A 156 6.13 -15.39 13.91
C ILE A 156 6.99 -15.92 12.76
N ALA A 157 7.67 -15.03 12.05
CA ALA A 157 8.56 -15.42 10.95
C ALA A 157 9.66 -16.40 11.38
N ARG A 158 10.24 -16.21 12.57
CA ARG A 158 11.23 -17.14 13.14
C ARG A 158 10.63 -18.51 13.46
N LYS A 159 9.33 -18.59 13.77
CA LYS A 159 8.65 -19.89 13.93
C LYS A 159 8.44 -20.59 12.59
N LEU A 160 8.22 -19.83 11.52
CA LEU A 160 8.12 -20.37 10.16
C LEU A 160 9.48 -20.83 9.60
N CYS A 161 10.54 -20.09 9.89
CA CYS A 161 11.91 -20.31 9.45
C CYS A 161 12.87 -20.08 10.64
N PRO A 162 13.22 -21.13 11.40
CA PRO A 162 14.10 -21.03 12.57
C PRO A 162 15.50 -20.45 12.27
N GLU A 163 16.01 -20.71 11.07
CA GLU A 163 17.30 -20.23 10.54
C GLU A 163 17.25 -18.81 9.98
N LEU A 164 16.11 -18.11 10.09
CA LEU A 164 15.91 -16.76 9.56
C LEU A 164 16.86 -15.74 10.18
N ILE A 165 17.66 -15.10 9.33
CA ILE A 165 18.57 -14.02 9.70
C ILE A 165 17.82 -12.69 9.70
N PHE A 166 17.91 -11.94 10.79
CA PHE A 166 17.35 -10.58 10.87
C PHE A 166 18.46 -9.55 10.66
N VAL A 167 18.23 -8.62 9.74
CA VAL A 167 19.09 -7.47 9.52
C VAL A 167 18.32 -6.19 9.89
N PRO A 168 18.89 -5.29 10.71
CA PRO A 168 18.26 -4.01 11.01
C PRO A 168 18.03 -3.15 9.76
N VAL A 169 17.07 -2.22 9.83
CA VAL A 169 16.85 -1.26 8.75
C VAL A 169 17.98 -0.23 8.67
N ASP A 170 18.43 0.08 7.46
CA ASP A 170 19.35 1.17 7.15
C ASP A 170 18.80 2.06 6.03
N PHE A 171 17.96 3.03 6.40
CA PHE A 171 17.34 3.93 5.43
C PHE A 171 18.33 4.82 4.68
N LYS A 172 19.52 5.12 5.25
CA LYS A 172 20.53 5.90 4.52
C LYS A 172 21.03 5.11 3.32
N LYS A 173 21.31 3.82 3.54
CA LYS A 173 21.72 2.89 2.48
C LYS A 173 20.63 2.71 1.43
N TYR A 174 19.38 2.52 1.84
CA TYR A 174 18.26 2.34 0.90
C TYR A 174 17.99 3.59 0.07
N THR A 175 18.07 4.78 0.67
CA THR A 175 17.96 6.04 -0.08
C THR A 175 19.10 6.20 -1.08
N HIS A 176 20.34 5.87 -0.71
CA HIS A 176 21.48 5.93 -1.63
C HIS A 176 21.25 5.08 -2.90
N TYR A 177 20.88 3.80 -2.77
CA TYR A 177 20.61 2.95 -3.94
C TYR A 177 19.36 3.38 -4.71
N SER A 178 18.35 3.92 -4.03
CA SER A 178 17.18 4.51 -4.69
C SER A 178 17.58 5.69 -5.57
N ASP A 179 18.45 6.57 -5.08
CA ASP A 179 18.93 7.73 -5.83
C ASP A 179 19.77 7.33 -7.05
N LEU A 180 20.62 6.29 -6.93
CA LEU A 180 21.33 5.71 -8.08
C LEU A 180 20.35 5.17 -9.13
N THR A 181 19.36 4.39 -8.70
CA THR A 181 18.35 3.81 -9.60
C THR A 181 17.55 4.91 -10.32
N ARG A 182 17.18 5.97 -9.59
CA ARG A 182 16.44 7.12 -10.14
C ARG A 182 17.24 7.90 -11.19
N LYS A 183 18.56 8.00 -11.06
CA LYS A 183 19.41 8.59 -12.12
C LYS A 183 19.31 7.80 -13.42
N VAL A 184 19.24 6.48 -13.34
CA VAL A 184 19.01 5.65 -14.53
C VAL A 184 17.64 5.94 -15.13
N PHE A 185 16.58 6.04 -14.31
CA PHE A 185 15.22 6.33 -14.79
C PHE A 185 15.11 7.65 -15.55
N GLN A 186 15.84 8.69 -15.13
CA GLN A 186 15.86 10.01 -15.78
C GLN A 186 16.31 9.95 -17.25
N ASN A 187 17.08 8.93 -17.65
CA ASN A 187 17.52 8.75 -19.04
C ASN A 187 16.40 8.25 -19.97
N TYR A 188 15.28 7.76 -19.41
CA TYR A 188 14.14 7.21 -20.15
C TYR A 188 12.90 8.08 -20.00
N ASP A 189 12.71 8.70 -18.84
CA ASP A 189 11.67 9.69 -18.58
C ASP A 189 12.18 10.70 -17.54
N PRO A 190 12.50 11.95 -17.92
CA PRO A 190 12.95 12.97 -16.97
C PRO A 190 11.86 13.37 -15.95
N ASN A 191 10.59 13.11 -16.27
CA ASN A 191 9.42 13.46 -15.45
C ASN A 191 8.81 12.24 -14.74
N PHE A 192 9.56 11.16 -14.59
CA PHE A 192 9.08 9.92 -13.99
C PHE A 192 8.46 10.15 -12.59
N MET A 193 7.51 9.29 -12.22
CA MET A 193 6.89 9.31 -10.90
C MET A 193 7.47 8.22 -10.00
N ALA A 194 8.31 8.61 -9.04
CA ALA A 194 8.67 7.72 -7.93
C ALA A 194 7.46 7.54 -6.99
N ALA A 195 7.02 6.29 -6.78
CA ALA A 195 5.97 5.97 -5.81
C ALA A 195 6.54 5.58 -4.43
N SER A 196 7.73 4.98 -4.41
CA SER A 196 8.47 4.61 -3.20
C SER A 196 9.99 4.78 -3.42
N LEU A 197 10.81 4.19 -2.54
CA LEU A 197 12.25 4.07 -2.78
C LEU A 197 12.59 3.05 -3.87
N ASP A 198 11.74 2.03 -4.05
CA ASP A 198 11.97 0.88 -4.92
C ASP A 198 11.10 0.82 -6.17
N GLU A 199 10.11 1.70 -6.33
CA GLU A 199 9.20 1.63 -7.46
C GLU A 199 8.91 2.99 -8.11
N ALA A 200 8.76 2.98 -9.44
CA ALA A 200 8.51 4.16 -10.24
C ALA A 200 7.66 3.86 -11.48
N TYR A 201 6.96 4.89 -11.97
CA TYR A 201 6.24 4.89 -13.24
C TYR A 201 6.94 5.84 -14.21
N LEU A 202 7.22 5.36 -15.42
CA LEU A 202 7.86 6.10 -16.49
C LEU A 202 6.95 6.11 -17.71
N ASP A 203 6.80 7.26 -18.35
CA ASP A 203 6.21 7.37 -19.68
C ASP A 203 7.34 7.23 -20.73
N ILE A 204 7.53 6.02 -21.22
CA ILE A 204 8.62 5.70 -22.16
C ILE A 204 8.23 5.91 -23.61
N THR A 205 7.09 6.57 -23.89
CA THR A 205 6.60 6.80 -25.25
C THR A 205 7.66 7.49 -26.12
N ASN A 206 8.27 8.56 -25.62
CA ASN A 206 9.30 9.30 -26.36
C ASN A 206 10.60 8.49 -26.49
N ALA A 207 11.02 7.79 -25.44
CA ALA A 207 12.20 6.94 -25.48
C ALA A 207 12.07 5.81 -26.52
N CYS A 208 10.88 5.22 -26.67
CA CYS A 208 10.59 4.24 -27.72
C CYS A 208 10.72 4.85 -29.11
N TYR A 209 10.15 6.05 -29.31
CA TYR A 209 10.17 6.76 -30.61
C TYR A 209 11.59 7.19 -31.01
N GLU A 210 12.33 7.84 -30.12
CA GLU A 210 13.67 8.37 -30.40
C GLU A 210 14.71 7.28 -30.69
N ARG A 211 14.51 6.10 -30.10
CA ARG A 211 15.44 4.96 -30.22
C ARG A 211 14.98 3.91 -31.23
N ASP A 212 13.84 4.13 -31.89
CA ASP A 212 13.19 3.16 -32.78
C ASP A 212 13.10 1.76 -32.13
N ALA A 213 12.63 1.74 -30.87
CA ALA A 213 12.60 0.56 -30.03
C ALA A 213 11.21 0.30 -29.45
N THR A 214 10.89 -0.97 -29.24
CA THR A 214 9.66 -1.38 -28.56
C THR A 214 9.75 -1.11 -27.05
N GLY A 215 8.60 -0.99 -26.37
CA GLY A 215 8.59 -0.84 -24.92
C GLY A 215 9.23 -2.00 -24.17
N GLY A 216 9.24 -3.21 -24.75
CA GLY A 216 9.94 -4.37 -24.21
C GLY A 216 11.46 -4.22 -24.26
N GLU A 217 12.01 -3.73 -25.36
CA GLU A 217 13.45 -3.47 -25.52
C GLU A 217 13.91 -2.36 -24.57
N ILE A 218 13.14 -1.26 -24.45
CA ILE A 218 13.42 -0.20 -23.48
C ILE A 218 13.40 -0.73 -22.03
N ALA A 219 12.44 -1.60 -21.70
CA ALA A 219 12.38 -2.19 -20.36
C ALA A 219 13.58 -3.09 -20.06
N GLU A 220 14.05 -3.87 -21.02
CA GLU A 220 15.23 -4.72 -20.89
C GLU A 220 16.49 -3.88 -20.70
N GLU A 221 16.66 -2.84 -21.53
CA GLU A 221 17.77 -1.90 -21.46
C GLU A 221 17.82 -1.16 -20.11
N LEU A 222 16.67 -0.69 -19.63
CA LEU A 222 16.55 -0.02 -18.33
C LEU A 222 16.94 -0.97 -17.20
N ARG A 223 16.44 -2.21 -17.21
CA ARG A 223 16.77 -3.20 -16.18
C ARG A 223 18.26 -3.53 -16.16
N LYS A 224 18.87 -3.68 -17.34
CA LYS A 224 20.31 -3.89 -17.49
C LYS A 224 21.09 -2.70 -16.93
N SER A 225 20.70 -1.47 -17.28
CA SER A 225 21.35 -0.24 -16.80
C SER A 225 21.25 -0.08 -15.29
N VAL A 226 20.10 -0.42 -14.69
CA VAL A 226 19.93 -0.46 -13.22
C VAL A 226 20.91 -1.45 -12.60
N TYR A 227 21.04 -2.65 -13.18
CA TYR A 227 21.96 -3.66 -12.66
C TYR A 227 23.42 -3.23 -12.79
N GLU A 228 23.81 -2.61 -13.91
CA GLU A 228 25.17 -2.11 -14.12
C GLU A 228 25.53 -0.98 -13.14
N GLU A 229 24.59 -0.07 -12.86
CA GLU A 229 24.82 1.06 -11.94
C GLU A 229 24.79 0.64 -10.46
N THR A 230 23.97 -0.34 -10.10
CA THR A 230 23.67 -0.63 -8.68
C THR A 230 24.09 -2.02 -8.20
N GLY A 231 24.30 -2.97 -9.10
CA GLY A 231 24.44 -4.40 -8.79
C GLY A 231 23.13 -5.07 -8.32
N LEU A 232 21.99 -4.38 -8.37
CA LEU A 232 20.68 -4.87 -7.93
C LEU A 232 19.77 -5.15 -9.14
N THR A 233 18.89 -6.14 -9.01
CA THR A 233 17.90 -6.44 -10.05
C THR A 233 16.59 -5.72 -9.81
N CYS A 234 15.87 -5.45 -10.91
CA CYS A 234 14.50 -5.00 -10.88
C CYS A 234 13.65 -5.77 -11.89
N SER A 235 12.35 -5.77 -11.63
CA SER A 235 11.34 -6.27 -12.56
C SER A 235 10.54 -5.12 -13.16
N ALA A 236 10.09 -5.29 -14.40
CA ALA A 236 9.41 -4.24 -15.15
C ALA A 236 8.09 -4.71 -15.76
N GLY A 237 7.11 -3.83 -15.82
CA GLY A 237 5.84 -4.07 -16.50
C GLY A 237 5.56 -2.96 -17.49
N VAL A 238 5.27 -3.33 -18.73
CA VAL A 238 4.92 -2.38 -19.80
C VAL A 238 3.44 -2.54 -20.12
N GLY A 239 2.72 -1.42 -20.25
CA GLY A 239 1.32 -1.42 -20.65
C GLY A 239 0.82 -0.03 -21.05
N PRO A 240 -0.44 0.07 -21.49
CA PRO A 240 -0.97 1.33 -22.04
C PRO A 240 -1.29 2.38 -20.97
N ASN A 241 -1.31 2.00 -19.70
CA ASN A 241 -1.57 2.91 -18.59
C ASN A 241 -0.87 2.44 -17.31
N ARG A 242 -0.79 3.34 -16.32
CA ARG A 242 -0.10 3.08 -15.04
C ARG A 242 -0.65 1.88 -14.27
N LEU A 243 -1.97 1.67 -14.29
CA LEU A 243 -2.60 0.56 -13.57
C LEU A 243 -2.13 -0.79 -14.14
N LEU A 244 -2.20 -0.95 -15.46
CA LEU A 244 -1.81 -2.19 -16.12
C LEU A 244 -0.29 -2.40 -16.08
N ALA A 245 0.51 -1.35 -16.26
CA ALA A 245 1.96 -1.42 -16.11
C ALA A 245 2.37 -1.94 -14.71
N LYS A 246 1.73 -1.45 -13.64
CA LYS A 246 1.96 -1.95 -12.27
C LYS A 246 1.67 -3.45 -12.16
N VAL A 247 0.50 -3.88 -12.62
CA VAL A 247 0.12 -5.31 -12.59
C VAL A 247 1.14 -6.15 -13.34
N CYS A 248 1.55 -5.72 -14.54
CA CYS A 248 2.50 -6.43 -15.38
C CYS A 248 3.86 -6.62 -14.68
N SER A 249 4.32 -5.61 -13.94
CA SER A 249 5.63 -5.65 -13.25
C SER A 249 5.74 -6.73 -12.18
N ASP A 250 4.60 -7.21 -11.66
CA ASP A 250 4.53 -8.24 -10.63
C ASP A 250 4.44 -9.68 -11.19
N ILE A 251 4.18 -9.85 -12.49
CA ILE A 251 3.91 -11.18 -13.10
C ILE A 251 5.17 -12.04 -13.15
N ASN A 252 6.27 -11.50 -13.69
CA ASN A 252 7.51 -12.24 -13.92
C ASN A 252 8.60 -11.90 -12.88
N LYS A 253 8.21 -11.51 -11.66
CA LYS A 253 9.16 -11.26 -10.57
C LYS A 253 9.77 -12.57 -10.03
N PRO A 254 11.06 -12.59 -9.64
CA PRO A 254 12.07 -11.52 -9.73
C PRO A 254 12.80 -11.45 -11.07
N ASN A 255 13.47 -10.32 -11.31
CA ASN A 255 14.34 -10.04 -12.44
C ASN A 255 13.74 -10.46 -13.79
N GLY A 256 12.48 -10.09 -14.01
CA GLY A 256 11.76 -10.36 -15.24
C GLY A 256 10.93 -9.18 -15.69
N GLN A 257 10.33 -9.30 -16.86
CA GLN A 257 9.41 -8.29 -17.35
C GLN A 257 8.21 -8.89 -18.05
N PHE A 258 7.12 -8.14 -18.11
CA PHE A 258 5.93 -8.50 -18.88
C PHE A 258 5.46 -7.29 -19.69
N VAL A 259 5.11 -7.53 -20.96
CA VAL A 259 4.65 -6.49 -21.89
C VAL A 259 3.20 -6.80 -22.26
N LEU A 260 2.30 -5.89 -21.90
CA LEU A 260 0.93 -5.88 -22.39
C LEU A 260 0.85 -4.94 -23.60
N PRO A 261 0.49 -5.44 -24.80
CA PRO A 261 0.36 -4.60 -25.98
C PRO A 261 -0.65 -3.47 -25.79
N ASN A 262 -0.38 -2.32 -26.44
CA ASN A 262 -1.30 -1.19 -26.53
C ASN A 262 -2.44 -1.45 -27.53
N ASP A 263 -3.12 -2.58 -27.35
CA ASP A 263 -4.27 -2.99 -28.16
C ASP A 263 -5.47 -3.25 -27.24
N ARG A 264 -6.65 -2.82 -27.67
CA ARG A 264 -7.87 -2.93 -26.85
C ARG A 264 -8.22 -4.40 -26.60
N MET A 265 -8.13 -5.27 -27.60
CA MET A 265 -8.49 -6.69 -27.42
C MET A 265 -7.52 -7.38 -26.47
N ALA A 266 -6.21 -7.10 -26.60
CA ALA A 266 -5.20 -7.60 -25.69
C ALA A 266 -5.45 -7.13 -24.24
N VAL A 267 -5.76 -5.84 -24.05
CA VAL A 267 -6.10 -5.29 -22.72
C VAL A 267 -7.32 -5.97 -22.12
N MET A 268 -8.40 -6.12 -22.89
CA MET A 268 -9.62 -6.75 -22.39
C MET A 268 -9.39 -8.23 -22.06
N ALA A 269 -8.70 -8.97 -22.92
CA ALA A 269 -8.38 -10.37 -22.66
C ALA A 269 -7.52 -10.55 -21.39
N PHE A 270 -6.55 -9.65 -21.19
CA PHE A 270 -5.70 -9.65 -20.01
C PHE A 270 -6.48 -9.33 -18.72
N ILE A 271 -7.31 -8.29 -18.73
CA ILE A 271 -7.97 -7.81 -17.51
C ILE A 271 -9.10 -8.73 -17.07
N SER A 272 -9.89 -9.30 -17.99
CA SER A 272 -11.10 -10.06 -17.66
C SER A 272 -10.86 -11.18 -16.65
N SER A 273 -9.81 -11.99 -16.85
CA SER A 273 -9.48 -13.13 -15.99
C SER A 273 -8.72 -12.77 -14.71
N LEU A 274 -8.28 -11.52 -14.57
CA LEU A 274 -7.39 -11.13 -13.49
C LEU A 274 -8.15 -11.07 -12.15
N PRO A 275 -7.66 -11.73 -11.09
CA PRO A 275 -8.26 -11.60 -9.77
C PRO A 275 -8.23 -10.16 -9.28
N ILE A 276 -9.34 -9.67 -8.73
CA ILE A 276 -9.48 -8.26 -8.29
C ILE A 276 -8.42 -7.87 -7.26
N ARG A 277 -7.92 -8.82 -6.48
CA ARG A 277 -6.89 -8.60 -5.45
C ARG A 277 -5.51 -8.21 -6.02
N LYS A 278 -5.28 -8.45 -7.32
CA LYS A 278 -4.06 -8.03 -8.02
C LYS A 278 -4.08 -6.56 -8.42
N ILE A 279 -5.23 -5.89 -8.35
CA ILE A 279 -5.39 -4.49 -8.74
C ILE A 279 -4.98 -3.56 -7.60
N GLY A 280 -4.09 -2.60 -7.92
CA GLY A 280 -3.74 -1.50 -7.01
C GLY A 280 -4.99 -0.72 -6.58
N GLY A 281 -5.23 -0.61 -5.28
CA GLY A 281 -6.43 0.02 -4.71
C GLY A 281 -7.47 -0.97 -4.18
N ILE A 282 -7.40 -2.26 -4.57
CA ILE A 282 -8.28 -3.31 -4.02
C ILE A 282 -7.53 -4.06 -2.91
N GLY A 283 -7.71 -3.58 -1.68
CA GLY A 283 -7.20 -4.22 -0.46
C GLY A 283 -8.09 -5.36 0.03
N LYS A 284 -7.64 -6.05 1.09
CA LYS A 284 -8.36 -7.16 1.74
C LYS A 284 -9.85 -6.84 1.98
N VAL A 285 -10.15 -5.68 2.57
CA VAL A 285 -11.52 -5.30 2.92
C VAL A 285 -12.40 -5.17 1.67
N THR A 286 -11.93 -4.43 0.66
CA THR A 286 -12.68 -4.23 -0.58
C THR A 286 -12.87 -5.54 -1.33
N GLU A 287 -11.85 -6.40 -1.39
CA GLU A 287 -11.94 -7.75 -1.95
C GLU A 287 -13.04 -8.58 -1.27
N HIS A 288 -13.08 -8.61 0.08
CA HIS A 288 -14.13 -9.30 0.83
C HIS A 288 -15.52 -8.73 0.53
N LEU A 289 -15.67 -7.40 0.51
CA LEU A 289 -16.96 -6.79 0.19
C LEU A 289 -17.45 -7.17 -1.21
N LEU A 290 -16.58 -7.08 -2.21
CA LEU A 290 -16.93 -7.40 -3.60
C LEU A 290 -17.23 -8.89 -3.78
N ARG A 291 -16.39 -9.77 -3.25
CA ARG A 291 -16.58 -11.22 -3.40
C ARG A 291 -17.75 -11.73 -2.60
N ASP A 292 -17.82 -11.38 -1.32
CA ASP A 292 -18.74 -12.03 -0.38
C ASP A 292 -20.15 -11.40 -0.46
N ALA A 293 -20.28 -10.12 -0.87
CA ALA A 293 -21.60 -9.48 -1.06
C ALA A 293 -22.11 -9.54 -2.51
N PHE A 294 -21.24 -9.53 -3.53
CA PHE A 294 -21.64 -9.46 -4.95
C PHE A 294 -21.21 -10.65 -5.79
N GLY A 295 -20.42 -11.59 -5.25
CA GLY A 295 -19.88 -12.71 -6.04
C GLY A 295 -18.75 -12.30 -7.00
N ILE A 296 -18.13 -11.13 -6.83
CA ILE A 296 -17.09 -10.61 -7.73
C ILE A 296 -15.70 -11.04 -7.24
N ALA A 297 -15.03 -11.90 -7.99
CA ALA A 297 -13.66 -12.37 -7.76
C ALA A 297 -12.67 -11.92 -8.87
N THR A 298 -13.16 -11.65 -10.07
CA THR A 298 -12.40 -11.27 -11.26
C THR A 298 -12.78 -9.86 -11.75
N CYS A 299 -11.94 -9.25 -12.59
CA CYS A 299 -12.24 -7.91 -13.10
C CYS A 299 -13.39 -7.92 -14.12
N GLU A 300 -13.63 -9.02 -14.84
CA GLU A 300 -14.79 -9.14 -15.73
C GLU A 300 -16.12 -9.04 -14.96
N GLU A 301 -16.21 -9.73 -13.81
CA GLU A 301 -17.39 -9.73 -12.95
C GLU A 301 -17.75 -8.33 -12.42
N MET A 302 -16.79 -7.40 -12.39
CA MET A 302 -17.07 -5.98 -12.07
C MET A 302 -18.03 -5.35 -13.10
N LEU A 303 -17.84 -5.64 -14.38
CA LEU A 303 -18.72 -5.11 -15.44
C LEU A 303 -20.06 -5.85 -15.44
N GLN A 304 -20.05 -7.16 -15.21
CA GLN A 304 -21.27 -7.97 -15.12
C GLN A 304 -22.18 -7.53 -13.97
N ASN A 305 -21.59 -7.02 -12.87
CA ASN A 305 -22.32 -6.53 -11.69
C ASN A 305 -22.39 -5.00 -11.60
N SER A 306 -22.16 -4.31 -12.72
CA SER A 306 -22.01 -2.86 -12.78
C SER A 306 -23.22 -2.08 -12.26
N GLY A 307 -24.45 -2.52 -12.53
CA GLY A 307 -25.66 -1.94 -11.95
C GLY A 307 -25.67 -1.96 -10.42
N PHE A 308 -25.32 -3.10 -9.81
CA PHE A 308 -25.24 -3.22 -8.35
C PHE A 308 -24.13 -2.35 -7.75
N LEU A 309 -22.98 -2.26 -8.43
CA LEU A 309 -21.88 -1.40 -8.01
C LEU A 309 -22.29 0.08 -8.00
N CYS A 310 -23.00 0.54 -9.05
CA CYS A 310 -23.53 1.91 -9.11
C CYS A 310 -24.63 2.19 -8.09
N ALA A 311 -25.40 1.17 -7.69
CA ALA A 311 -26.47 1.31 -6.71
C ALA A 311 -25.96 1.41 -5.26
N LEU A 312 -24.95 0.62 -4.88
CA LEU A 312 -24.52 0.48 -3.47
C LEU A 312 -23.22 1.20 -3.11
N PHE A 313 -22.41 1.60 -4.09
CA PHE A 313 -21.16 2.32 -3.82
C PHE A 313 -21.26 3.81 -4.16
N SER A 314 -20.37 4.60 -3.56
CA SER A 314 -20.19 5.99 -4.00
C SER A 314 -19.80 6.02 -5.48
N ARG A 315 -20.22 7.07 -6.19
CA ARG A 315 -19.86 7.29 -7.60
C ARG A 315 -18.36 7.11 -7.87
N SER A 316 -17.50 7.63 -6.99
CA SER A 316 -16.05 7.49 -7.12
C SER A 316 -15.56 6.05 -7.05
N SER A 317 -16.17 5.21 -6.20
CA SER A 317 -15.79 3.80 -6.05
C SER A 317 -16.34 2.98 -7.21
N ALA A 318 -17.59 3.24 -7.63
CA ALA A 318 -18.18 2.62 -8.81
C ALA A 318 -17.35 2.95 -10.07
N ASP A 319 -17.02 4.22 -10.31
CA ASP A 319 -16.18 4.65 -11.43
C ASP A 319 -14.81 3.94 -11.42
N PHE A 320 -14.20 3.78 -10.25
CA PHE A 320 -12.96 3.02 -10.10
C PHE A 320 -13.14 1.55 -10.50
N PHE A 321 -14.17 0.87 -9.99
CA PHE A 321 -14.43 -0.54 -10.32
C PHE A 321 -14.75 -0.76 -11.80
N LEU A 322 -15.55 0.11 -12.41
CA LEU A 322 -15.84 0.05 -13.84
C LEU A 322 -14.59 0.32 -14.68
N SER A 323 -13.76 1.30 -14.29
CA SER A 323 -12.47 1.54 -14.94
C SER A 323 -11.57 0.31 -14.87
N VAL A 324 -11.52 -0.36 -13.72
CA VAL A 324 -10.77 -1.62 -13.55
C VAL A 324 -11.30 -2.70 -14.47
N GLY A 325 -12.61 -2.92 -14.54
CA GLY A 325 -13.21 -3.91 -15.43
C GLY A 325 -12.93 -3.66 -16.92
N LEU A 326 -12.77 -2.38 -17.31
CA LEU A 326 -12.38 -1.98 -18.66
C LEU A 326 -10.86 -1.97 -18.89
N GLY A 327 -10.04 -2.27 -17.88
CA GLY A 327 -8.57 -2.13 -17.98
C GLY A 327 -8.12 -0.67 -18.19
N LEU A 328 -8.93 0.29 -17.76
CA LEU A 328 -8.60 1.71 -17.83
C LEU A 328 -7.78 2.12 -16.61
N GLY A 329 -6.89 3.07 -16.85
CA GLY A 329 -6.05 3.66 -15.84
C GLY A 329 -5.59 5.03 -16.30
N ARG A 330 -4.79 5.67 -15.45
CA ARG A 330 -4.26 6.99 -15.74
C ARG A 330 -3.16 6.95 -16.80
N THR A 331 -3.28 7.77 -17.85
CA THR A 331 -2.29 7.95 -18.93
C THR A 331 -1.69 9.37 -18.96
N ASP A 332 -2.17 10.25 -18.11
CA ASP A 332 -1.67 11.60 -17.89
C ASP A 332 -0.27 11.59 -17.25
N ALA A 333 0.57 12.52 -17.70
CA ALA A 333 1.84 12.80 -17.04
C ALA A 333 1.60 13.18 -15.56
N PRO A 334 2.53 12.86 -14.66
CA PRO A 334 2.40 13.21 -13.24
C PRO A 334 2.23 14.71 -13.03
N GLU A 335 1.13 15.14 -12.41
CA GLU A 335 1.10 16.48 -11.81
C GLU A 335 1.98 16.50 -10.55
N VAL A 336 2.77 17.57 -10.38
CA VAL A 336 3.54 17.82 -9.15
C VAL A 336 2.56 17.99 -8.00
N LYS A 337 2.39 16.94 -7.19
CA LYS A 337 1.52 16.98 -6.01
C LYS A 337 2.29 17.53 -4.82
N LEU A 338 1.80 18.64 -4.30
CA LEU A 338 2.25 19.12 -3.00
C LEU A 338 1.86 18.12 -1.91
N ARG A 339 2.81 17.84 -1.00
CA ARG A 339 2.59 17.03 0.20
C ARG A 339 1.37 17.58 0.95
N LYS A 340 0.52 16.72 1.53
CA LYS A 340 -0.69 17.15 2.27
C LYS A 340 -0.56 17.10 3.79
N SER A 341 0.33 16.25 4.30
CA SER A 341 0.65 16.14 5.72
C SER A 341 2.06 15.56 5.97
N ILE A 342 2.62 15.87 7.13
CA ILE A 342 3.82 15.25 7.71
C ILE A 342 3.35 14.65 9.04
N SER A 343 3.80 13.43 9.34
CA SER A 343 3.51 12.81 10.63
C SER A 343 4.70 12.01 11.13
N ASN A 344 4.80 11.95 12.45
CA ASN A 344 5.70 11.07 13.16
C ASN A 344 4.88 10.19 14.10
N GLU A 345 5.18 8.90 14.14
CA GLU A 345 4.55 7.94 15.05
C GLU A 345 5.56 7.01 15.71
N ARG A 346 5.27 6.63 16.95
CA ARG A 346 6.11 5.69 17.73
C ARG A 346 5.22 4.66 18.40
N THR A 347 5.54 3.39 18.20
CA THR A 347 4.96 2.27 18.94
C THR A 347 5.88 1.93 20.11
N PHE A 348 5.30 1.61 21.25
CA PHE A 348 6.00 1.25 22.49
C PHE A 348 5.18 0.18 23.25
N SER A 349 5.75 -0.38 24.32
CA SER A 349 5.04 -1.30 25.21
C SER A 349 3.83 -0.60 25.84
N ALA A 350 2.69 -1.29 25.95
CA ALA A 350 1.48 -0.67 26.46
C ALA A 350 1.70 -0.09 27.87
N THR A 351 1.30 1.16 28.08
CA THR A 351 1.47 1.89 29.35
C THR A 351 0.38 2.94 29.52
N ASP A 352 -0.02 3.19 30.76
CA ASP A 352 -0.88 4.28 31.21
C ASP A 352 -0.11 5.37 31.99
N ASP A 353 1.23 5.28 32.04
CA ASP A 353 2.10 6.29 32.64
C ASP A 353 2.01 7.61 31.88
N GLU A 354 1.26 8.56 32.43
CA GLU A 354 1.04 9.88 31.85
C GLU A 354 2.35 10.62 31.57
N ALA A 355 3.33 10.56 32.49
CA ALA A 355 4.60 11.26 32.33
C ALA A 355 5.37 10.71 31.12
N PHE A 356 5.39 9.39 30.96
CA PHE A 356 5.97 8.75 29.78
C PHE A 356 5.23 9.14 28.48
N LEU A 357 3.89 9.17 28.50
CA LEU A 357 3.10 9.55 27.32
C LEU A 357 3.33 11.01 26.91
N TYR A 358 3.40 11.95 27.86
CA TYR A 358 3.74 13.34 27.59
C TYR A 358 5.19 13.50 27.09
N GLN A 359 6.13 12.73 27.64
CA GLN A 359 7.51 12.73 27.13
C GLN A 359 7.57 12.25 25.67
N LYS A 360 6.88 11.15 25.33
CA LYS A 360 6.79 10.67 23.94
C LYS A 360 6.17 11.71 23.01
N LEU A 361 5.20 12.47 23.50
CA LEU A 361 4.57 13.53 22.73
C LEU A 361 5.53 14.70 22.46
N ALA A 362 6.36 15.07 23.45
CA ALA A 362 7.41 16.07 23.28
C ALA A 362 8.46 15.62 22.23
N ASP A 363 8.92 14.36 22.31
CA ASP A 363 9.84 13.79 21.31
C ASP A 363 9.24 13.89 19.89
N LEU A 364 7.95 13.54 19.74
CA LEU A 364 7.23 13.59 18.46
C LEU A 364 7.06 15.02 17.94
N ALA A 365 6.79 15.99 18.83
CA ALA A 365 6.66 17.40 18.47
C ALA A 365 7.99 17.96 17.95
N GLU A 366 9.12 17.60 18.56
CA GLU A 366 10.45 17.99 18.10
C GLU A 366 10.77 17.41 16.73
N MET A 367 10.60 16.09 16.56
CA MET A 367 10.83 15.43 15.26
C MET A 367 9.95 16.04 14.15
N LEU A 368 8.67 16.29 14.44
CA LEU A 368 7.76 16.90 13.48
C LEU A 368 8.16 18.34 13.14
N SER A 369 8.63 19.13 14.11
CA SER A 369 9.15 20.48 13.87
C SER A 369 10.39 20.45 12.98
N VAL A 370 11.33 19.53 13.23
CA VAL A 370 12.54 19.36 12.42
C VAL A 370 12.19 18.98 10.98
N ASP A 371 11.28 18.01 10.79
CA ASP A 371 10.84 17.59 9.45
C ASP A 371 10.13 18.72 8.70
N MET A 372 9.26 19.48 9.38
CA MET A 372 8.58 20.64 8.82
C MET A 372 9.57 21.75 8.41
N LYS A 373 10.57 22.04 9.26
CA LYS A 373 11.61 23.02 8.97
C LYS A 373 12.44 22.62 7.75
N LYS A 374 12.82 21.34 7.64
CA LYS A 374 13.58 20.80 6.51
C LYS A 374 12.84 21.00 5.17
N GLU A 375 11.50 20.98 5.18
CA GLU A 375 10.68 21.21 3.99
C GLU A 375 10.18 22.66 3.86
N GLY A 376 10.51 23.56 4.78
CA GLY A 376 10.02 24.95 4.77
C GLY A 376 8.51 25.08 4.97
N LEU A 377 7.88 24.11 5.63
CA LEU A 377 6.42 24.01 5.77
C LEU A 377 5.92 24.50 7.13
N CYS A 378 4.81 25.23 7.10
CA CYS A 378 4.05 25.61 8.29
C CYS A 378 2.60 25.16 8.11
N GLY A 379 1.98 24.60 9.16
CA GLY A 379 0.66 23.95 9.07
C GLY A 379 -0.36 24.50 10.06
N ARG A 380 -1.66 24.25 9.82
CA ARG A 380 -2.75 24.71 10.70
C ARG A 380 -3.48 23.60 11.42
N THR A 381 -3.52 22.40 10.84
CA THR A 381 -4.26 21.28 11.42
C THR A 381 -3.30 20.31 12.06
N LEU A 382 -3.37 20.23 13.39
CA LEU A 382 -2.67 19.24 14.19
C LEU A 382 -3.60 18.07 14.46
N THR A 383 -3.15 16.86 14.15
CA THR A 383 -3.87 15.61 14.40
C THR A 383 -3.04 14.70 15.29
N LEU A 384 -3.61 14.30 16.42
CA LEU A 384 -3.10 13.29 17.33
C LEU A 384 -3.78 11.96 17.02
N LYS A 385 -2.99 10.92 16.75
CA LYS A 385 -3.45 9.54 16.61
C LYS A 385 -2.91 8.72 17.77
N LEU A 386 -3.80 8.01 18.46
CA LEU A 386 -3.53 7.20 19.64
C LEU A 386 -3.92 5.77 19.34
N LYS A 387 -3.08 4.80 19.69
CA LYS A 387 -3.46 3.38 19.67
C LYS A 387 -3.47 2.85 21.09
N THR A 388 -4.59 2.28 21.50
CA THR A 388 -4.76 1.71 22.84
C THR A 388 -4.01 0.39 22.99
N ALA A 389 -3.84 -0.07 24.23
CA ALA A 389 -3.33 -1.43 24.52
C ALA A 389 -4.08 -2.54 23.76
N SER A 390 -5.40 -2.35 23.54
CA SER A 390 -6.29 -3.24 22.78
C SER A 390 -6.28 -3.01 21.26
N PHE A 391 -5.29 -2.27 20.73
CA PHE A 391 -5.10 -1.95 19.30
C PHE A 391 -6.21 -1.12 18.64
N GLU A 392 -7.14 -0.56 19.42
CA GLU A 392 -8.11 0.43 18.93
C GLU A 392 -7.37 1.73 18.59
N VAL A 393 -7.71 2.34 17.46
CA VAL A 393 -7.12 3.59 17.02
C VAL A 393 -8.11 4.73 17.23
N ARG A 394 -7.68 5.77 17.94
CA ARG A 394 -8.43 7.02 18.14
C ARG A 394 -7.67 8.17 17.50
N THR A 395 -8.41 9.08 16.89
CA THR A 395 -7.84 10.29 16.28
C THR A 395 -8.54 11.51 16.84
N ARG A 396 -7.77 12.53 17.20
CA ARG A 396 -8.24 13.85 17.63
C ARG A 396 -7.50 14.91 16.83
N ALA A 397 -8.19 15.95 16.41
CA ALA A 397 -7.59 17.01 15.62
C ALA A 397 -8.05 18.38 16.08
N VAL A 398 -7.19 19.38 15.86
CA VAL A 398 -7.52 20.79 16.05
C VAL A 398 -6.96 21.57 14.87
N THR A 399 -7.80 22.44 14.29
CA THR A 399 -7.37 23.40 13.26
C THR A 399 -7.24 24.77 13.88
N LEU A 400 -6.05 25.35 13.78
CA LEU A 400 -5.69 26.63 14.39
C LEU A 400 -5.98 27.79 13.43
N GLN A 401 -6.10 28.99 14.00
CA GLN A 401 -6.24 30.22 13.20
C GLN A 401 -4.92 30.66 12.58
N LYS A 402 -3.79 30.42 13.27
CA LYS A 402 -2.44 30.73 12.80
C LYS A 402 -1.73 29.45 12.34
N TYR A 403 -0.82 29.58 11.38
CA TYR A 403 0.11 28.53 11.02
C TYR A 403 1.16 28.37 12.13
N ILE A 404 1.48 27.12 12.46
CA ILE A 404 2.50 26.76 13.46
C ILE A 404 3.52 25.80 12.84
N PHE A 405 4.71 25.77 13.44
CA PHE A 405 5.81 24.88 13.06
C PHE A 405 6.80 24.61 14.20
N SER A 406 6.76 25.38 15.28
CA SER A 406 7.63 25.20 16.44
C SER A 406 7.21 23.95 17.23
N SER A 407 8.19 23.26 17.81
CA SER A 407 7.91 22.11 18.68
C SER A 407 7.11 22.52 19.92
N GLU A 408 7.33 23.73 20.46
CA GLU A 408 6.56 24.29 21.57
C GLU A 408 5.07 24.45 21.24
N ASP A 409 4.73 25.05 20.10
CA ASP A 409 3.34 25.22 19.69
C ASP A 409 2.66 23.87 19.42
N ILE A 410 3.36 22.96 18.72
CA ILE A 410 2.87 21.61 18.45
C ILE A 410 2.59 20.88 19.76
N LEU A 411 3.55 20.89 20.70
CA LEU A 411 3.43 20.22 21.99
C LEU A 411 2.30 20.81 22.83
N LYS A 412 2.15 22.13 22.86
CA LYS A 412 1.07 22.82 23.60
C LYS A 412 -0.31 22.36 23.14
N HIS A 413 -0.53 22.28 21.83
CA HIS A 413 -1.82 21.86 21.29
C HIS A 413 -2.01 20.35 21.37
N ALA A 414 -0.98 19.55 21.10
CA ALA A 414 -1.05 18.10 21.21
C ALA A 414 -1.33 17.66 22.65
N SER A 415 -0.74 18.33 23.64
CA SER A 415 -0.91 18.02 25.06
C SER A 415 -2.35 18.21 25.53
N LYS A 416 -3.06 19.20 24.98
CA LYS A 416 -4.49 19.40 25.24
C LYS A 416 -5.33 18.27 24.67
N LEU A 417 -5.00 17.80 23.45
CA LEU A 417 -5.68 16.67 22.83
C LEU A 417 -5.43 15.37 23.60
N LEU A 418 -4.20 15.13 24.08
CA LEU A 418 -3.88 13.97 24.91
C LEU A 418 -4.61 14.03 26.26
N LYS A 419 -4.62 15.19 26.91
CA LYS A 419 -5.28 15.38 28.23
C LYS A 419 -6.76 14.98 28.21
N ALA A 420 -7.45 15.26 27.11
CA ALA A 420 -8.87 14.92 26.95
C ALA A 420 -9.15 13.42 26.82
N GLU A 421 -8.13 12.61 26.54
CA GLU A 421 -8.25 11.15 26.41
C GLU A 421 -7.83 10.40 27.68
N LEU A 422 -7.21 11.06 28.65
CA LEU A 422 -6.75 10.44 29.89
C LEU A 422 -7.92 10.22 30.88
N PRO A 423 -7.87 9.16 31.71
CA PRO A 423 -6.84 8.11 31.74
C PRO A 423 -7.00 7.09 30.60
N ILE A 424 -5.90 6.70 29.95
CA ILE A 424 -5.91 5.70 28.87
C ILE A 424 -4.58 4.95 28.79
N SER A 425 -4.65 3.63 28.57
CA SER A 425 -3.47 2.80 28.29
C SER A 425 -3.18 2.78 26.79
N LEU A 426 -1.99 3.26 26.40
CA LEU A 426 -1.56 3.45 25.02
C LEU A 426 -0.34 2.60 24.69
N ARG A 427 -0.25 2.23 23.40
CA ARG A 427 0.90 1.54 22.80
C ARG A 427 1.48 2.25 21.57
N LEU A 428 0.83 3.32 21.11
CA LEU A 428 1.33 4.18 20.04
C LEU A 428 0.77 5.58 20.20
N ILE A 429 1.64 6.57 19.99
CA ILE A 429 1.27 7.97 19.79
C ILE A 429 1.83 8.42 18.44
N ALA A 430 1.03 9.21 17.73
CA ALA A 430 1.40 9.84 16.48
C ALA A 430 0.94 11.30 16.47
N ALA A 431 1.80 12.20 16.01
CA ALA A 431 1.48 13.59 15.75
C ALA A 431 1.59 13.86 14.25
N SER A 432 0.60 14.52 13.67
CA SER A 432 0.56 14.90 12.26
C SER A 432 0.18 16.35 12.11
N MET A 433 0.91 17.06 11.24
CA MET A 433 0.56 18.39 10.77
C MET A 433 0.13 18.34 9.31
N GLY A 434 -0.84 19.18 8.96
CA GLY A 434 -1.32 19.36 7.59
C GLY A 434 -1.97 20.72 7.40
N TYR A 435 -2.55 20.93 6.20
CA TYR A 435 -3.10 22.21 5.76
C TYR A 435 -2.02 23.30 5.72
N TRP A 436 -1.22 23.26 4.65
CA TRP A 436 0.07 23.96 4.58
C TRP A 436 -0.02 25.40 4.06
N SER A 437 0.97 26.18 4.47
CA SER A 437 1.47 27.36 3.77
C SER A 437 3.00 27.27 3.68
N VAL A 438 3.58 27.86 2.64
CA VAL A 438 5.02 28.13 2.59
C VAL A 438 5.35 29.09 3.73
N CYS A 439 6.39 28.78 4.51
CA CYS A 439 6.75 29.59 5.65
C CYS A 439 7.78 30.65 5.25
N SER A 440 7.33 31.90 5.07
CA SER A 440 8.20 33.04 4.74
C SER A 440 9.24 33.36 5.84
N LEU A 441 9.07 32.82 7.04
CA LEU A 441 10.04 32.92 8.15
C LEU A 441 11.13 31.86 8.09
N LEU A 442 10.98 30.85 7.22
CA LEU A 442 11.98 29.80 6.99
C LEU A 442 12.68 29.97 5.63
N THR A 443 12.19 30.86 4.76
CA THR A 443 12.70 31.02 3.39
C THR A 443 14.11 31.59 3.30
N ASP A 444 14.57 32.37 4.30
CA ASP A 444 15.94 32.92 4.30
C ASP A 444 17.03 31.85 4.52
N GLN A 445 16.65 30.62 4.87
CA GLN A 445 17.58 29.48 5.05
C GLN A 445 17.44 28.37 3.98
N ILE A 446 16.49 28.47 3.03
CA ILE A 446 16.12 27.35 2.13
C ILE A 446 16.27 27.72 0.64
N THR A 447 16.99 28.79 0.30
CA THR A 447 17.24 29.16 -1.11
C THR A 447 18.12 28.16 -1.89
N GLU A 448 18.85 27.25 -1.22
CA GLU A 448 19.68 26.24 -1.91
C GLU A 448 18.99 24.88 -2.16
N LEU A 449 17.95 24.52 -1.41
CA LEU A 449 17.34 23.17 -1.49
C LEU A 449 16.20 23.05 -2.53
N TRP A 450 15.61 24.17 -2.95
CA TRP A 450 14.53 24.17 -3.94
C TRP A 450 15.02 24.10 -5.40
N ASN A 451 16.29 24.39 -5.67
CA ASN A 451 16.84 24.37 -7.03
C ASN A 451 17.20 22.96 -7.56
N PHE A 452 17.06 21.91 -6.75
CA PHE A 452 17.38 20.52 -7.14
C PHE A 452 16.18 19.57 -7.13
N LYS A 453 14.95 20.09 -7.02
CA LYS A 453 13.71 19.28 -7.00
C LYS A 453 12.70 19.62 -8.09
N PHE A 454 13.13 20.32 -9.15
CA PHE A 454 12.34 20.58 -10.34
C PHE A 454 13.03 20.02 -11.57
#